data_AF-A0A535P9L1-F1
#
_entry.id   AF-A0A535P9L1-F1
#
_cell.length_a   1.000
_cell.length_b   1.000
_cell.length_c   1.000
_cell.angle_alpha   90.00
_cell.angle_beta   90.00
_cell.angle_gamma   90.00
#
_symmetry.space_group_name_H-M   'P 1'
#
loop_
_entity.id
_entity.type
_entity.pdbx_description
1 polymer ?
#
loop_
_entity_poly.entity_id
_entity_poly.type
_entity_poly.pdbx_seq_one_letter_code
_entity_poly.pdbx_strand_id
1 'polypeptide(L)' 'MHALRLYITEIALEIDGDAFFPEWDHQSFTLVSAQPGILNEQNTLPHTFNVYERK' A
#
# COMPACT_ATOMS: atom_id res chain seq x y z
N MET A 1 -17.86 9.64 6.59
CA MET A 1 -17.72 8.19 6.86
C MET A 1 -16.22 7.91 6.83
N HIS A 2 -15.64 7.36 7.89
CA HIS A 2 -14.19 7.09 7.95
C HIS A 2 -13.94 5.61 7.62
N ALA A 3 -12.90 5.32 6.83
CA ALA A 3 -12.50 3.95 6.55
C ALA A 3 -11.96 3.29 7.83
N LEU A 4 -12.36 2.04 8.07
CA LEU A 4 -11.87 1.24 9.19
C LEU A 4 -10.67 0.36 8.81
N ARG A 5 -10.54 0.05 7.52
CA ARG A 5 -9.46 -0.78 6.98
C ARG A 5 -9.00 -0.23 5.62
N LEU A 6 -7.71 -0.27 5.37
CA LEU A 6 -7.08 0.12 4.11
C LEU A 6 -6.37 -1.10 3.50
N TYR A 7 -6.55 -1.28 2.20
CA TYR A 7 -5.83 -2.26 1.40
C TYR A 7 -4.95 -1.48 0.42
N ILE A 8 -3.64 -1.54 0.61
CA ILE A 8 -2.68 -0.74 -0.15
C ILE A 8 -1.69 -1.70 -0.81
N THR A 9 -1.56 -1.61 -2.14
CA THR A 9 -0.46 -2.26 -2.85
C THR A 9 0.65 -1.23 -3.03
N GLU A 10 1.74 -1.40 -2.31
CA GLU A 10 2.92 -0.53 -2.45
C GLU A 10 3.84 -1.12 -3.52
N ILE A 11 4.14 -0.33 -4.55
CA ILE A 11 5.13 -0.68 -5.57
C ILE A 11 6.44 0.00 -5.19
N ALA A 12 7.54 -0.74 -5.09
CA ALA A 12 8.87 -0.20 -4.75
C ALA A 12 9.52 0.44 -5.99
N LEU A 13 8.89 1.51 -6.48
CA LEU A 13 9.30 2.26 -7.65
C LEU A 13 9.03 3.75 -7.40
N GLU A 14 10.02 4.59 -7.70
CA GLU A 14 9.86 6.04 -7.73
C GLU A 14 9.58 6.47 -9.18
N ILE A 15 8.47 7.18 -9.40
CA ILE A 15 8.07 7.71 -10.71
C ILE A 15 7.54 9.12 -10.59
N ASP A 16 7.65 9.88 -11.68
CA ASP A 16 6.92 11.12 -11.85
C ASP A 16 5.43 10.84 -12.06
N GLY A 17 4.58 11.66 -11.45
CA GLY A 17 3.13 11.56 -11.56
C GLY A 17 2.47 12.92 -11.35
N ASP A 18 1.28 13.08 -11.90
CA ASP A 18 0.43 14.26 -11.76
C ASP A 18 -0.71 14.06 -10.75
N ALA A 19 -0.86 12.84 -10.25
CA ALA A 19 -1.82 12.45 -9.21
C ALA A 19 -1.16 11.54 -8.18
N PHE A 20 -1.47 11.78 -6.90
CA PHE A 20 -0.88 11.06 -5.77
C PHE A 20 -1.97 10.43 -4.91
N PHE A 21 -1.62 9.34 -4.21
CA PHE A 21 -2.50 8.81 -3.17
C PHE A 21 -2.72 9.89 -2.10
N PRO A 22 -3.96 10.10 -1.62
CA PRO A 22 -4.23 11.11 -0.60
C PRO A 22 -3.37 10.90 0.65
N GLU A 23 -2.97 11.99 1.29
CA GLU A 23 -2.39 11.91 2.63
C GLU A 23 -3.36 11.21 3.58
N TRP A 24 -2.82 10.35 4.44
CA TRP A 24 -3.58 9.63 5.45
C TRP A 24 -2.80 9.59 6.75
N ASP A 25 -3.53 9.55 7.87
CA ASP A 25 -2.91 9.55 9.18
C ASP A 25 -2.35 8.17 9.53
N HIS A 26 -1.07 7.95 9.21
CA HIS A 26 -0.35 6.73 9.56
C HIS A 26 -0.37 6.42 11.07
N GLN A 27 -0.51 7.43 11.94
CA GLN A 27 -0.56 7.20 13.39
C GLN A 27 -1.91 6.66 13.84
N SER A 28 -2.99 6.91 13.09
CA SER A 28 -4.34 6.38 13.35
C SER A 28 -4.52 4.93 12.90
N PHE A 29 -3.55 4.32 12.22
CA PHE A 29 -3.66 2.98 11.67
C PHE A 29 -2.50 2.07 12.14
N THR A 30 -2.74 0.77 12.09
CA THR A 30 -1.78 -0.29 12.40
C THR A 30 -1.70 -1.22 11.19
N LEU A 31 -0.47 -1.54 10.76
CA LEU A 31 -0.23 -2.57 9.75
C LEU A 31 -0.53 -3.95 10.37
N VAL A 32 -1.54 -4.65 9.85
CA VAL A 32 -1.95 -5.96 10.36
C VAL A 32 -1.56 -7.12 9.43
N SER A 33 -1.25 -6.83 8.18
CA SER A 33 -0.71 -7.81 7.22
C SER A 33 0.17 -7.13 6.20
N ALA A 34 1.28 -7.76 5.84
CA ALA A 34 2.15 -7.37 4.74
C ALA A 34 2.61 -8.63 4.01
N GLN A 35 2.24 -8.75 2.74
CA GLN A 35 2.59 -9.91 1.91
C GLN A 35 3.36 -9.43 0.68
N PRO A 36 4.66 -9.79 0.54
CA PRO A 36 5.40 -9.54 -0.68
C PRO A 36 4.73 -10.22 -1.89
N GLY A 37 4.64 -9.49 -2.99
CA GLY A 37 4.19 -10.01 -4.26
C GLY A 37 5.20 -10.97 -4.88
N ILE A 38 4.70 -11.91 -5.70
CA ILE A 38 5.57 -12.83 -6.44
C ILE A 38 6.03 -12.14 -7.71
N LEU A 39 7.35 -12.05 -7.89
CA LEU A 39 7.94 -11.55 -9.12
C LEU A 39 7.97 -12.63 -10.20
N ASN A 40 7.58 -12.26 -11.42
CA ASN A 40 7.61 -13.10 -12.60
C ASN A 40 7.64 -12.24 -13.88
N GLU A 41 7.57 -12.89 -15.05
CA GLU A 41 7.60 -12.20 -16.33
C GLU A 41 6.47 -11.16 -16.52
N GLN A 42 5.36 -11.32 -15.81
CA GLN A 42 4.21 -10.40 -15.86
C GLN A 42 4.25 -9.35 -14.75
N ASN A 43 4.99 -9.59 -13.66
CA ASN A 43 5.10 -8.73 -12.48
C ASN A 43 6.57 -8.55 -12.13
N THR A 44 7.21 -7.60 -12.80
CA THR A 44 8.66 -7.38 -12.69
C THR A 44 9.06 -6.40 -11.60
N LEU A 45 8.10 -5.61 -11.11
CA LEU A 45 8.32 -4.59 -10.09
C LEU A 45 8.09 -5.18 -8.70
N PRO A 46 9.05 -5.06 -7.76
CA PRO A 46 8.84 -5.42 -6.36
C PRO A 46 7.64 -4.67 -5.79
N HIS A 47 6.73 -5.40 -5.16
CA HIS A 47 5.52 -4.84 -4.56
C HIS A 47 5.11 -5.62 -3.32
N THR A 48 4.35 -4.97 -2.45
CA THR A 48 3.82 -5.56 -1.21
C THR A 48 2.34 -5.26 -1.06
N PHE A 49 1.55 -6.27 -0.73
CA PHE A 49 0.15 -6.13 -0.37
C PHE A 49 0.04 -5.86 1.14
N ASN A 50 -0.24 -4.62 1.50
CA ASN A 50 -0.40 -4.16 2.88
C ASN A 50 -1.88 -4.07 3.26
N VAL A 51 -2.21 -4.52 4.47
CA VAL A 51 -3.51 -4.30 5.10
C VAL A 51 -3.31 -3.53 6.38
N TYR A 52 -3.95 -2.36 6.47
CA TYR A 52 -3.97 -1.54 7.67
C TYR A 52 -5.35 -1.52 8.30
N GLU A 53 -5.41 -1.54 9.61
CA GLU A 53 -6.64 -1.34 10.38
C GLU A 53 -6.51 -0.09 11.23
N ARG A 54 -7.62 0.65 11.37
CA ARG A 54 -7.65 1.80 12.26
C ARG A 54 -7.47 1.33 13.71
N LYS A 55 -6.66 2.06 14.48
CA LYS A 55 -6.46 1.84 15.92
C LYS A 55 -7.74 2.04 16.72
#